data_AF-A0A428MMG3-F1
#
_entry.id   AF-A0A428MMG3-F1
#
_cell.length_a   1.000
_cell.length_b   1.000
_cell.length_c   1.000
_cell.angle_alpha   90.00
_cell.angle_beta   90.00
_cell.angle_gamma   90.00
#
_symmetry.space_group_name_H-M   'P 1'
#
loop_
_entity.id
_entity.type
_entity.pdbx_description
1 polymer ?
#
loop_
_entity_poly.entity_id
_entity_poly.type
_entity_poly.pdbx_seq_one_letter_code
_entity_poly.pdbx_strand_id
1 'polypeptide(L)'
;MYVDSEICVGNFFCGSVIFLPCYSQRVRILGRTVIISWVVLAGCLSSSVGQTKSVDSLTAEIQRGQDLHGRALHLVETEQARAKQPLCPKAATTYDANNCYATELGITDGNYLKLVRALGALLRSGGEADAKTAPARIPFDDAETTWHTYRDQACNAVGDQYDGGTIRPSMEMGCRITLTRHHMDELWDIYSDLGTR
;
A
#
# COMPACT_ATOMS: atom_id res chain seq x y z
N MET A 1 37.60 8.48 17.63
CA MET A 1 36.38 8.04 18.34
C MET A 1 36.15 6.60 17.93
N TYR A 2 36.28 5.70 18.90
CA TYR A 2 36.07 4.26 18.76
C TYR A 2 34.57 3.99 18.88
N VAL A 3 34.02 3.13 18.03
CA VAL A 3 32.70 2.54 18.26
C VAL A 3 32.88 1.04 18.17
N ASP A 4 32.92 0.40 19.33
CA ASP A 4 32.87 -1.05 19.48
C ASP A 4 31.46 -1.54 19.15
N SER A 5 31.34 -2.52 18.26
CA SER A 5 30.14 -3.34 18.13
C SER A 5 30.52 -4.82 18.23
N GLU A 6 30.34 -5.36 19.44
CA GLU A 6 30.35 -6.80 19.68
C GLU A 6 29.11 -7.41 19.02
N ILE A 7 29.31 -8.28 18.03
CA ILE A 7 28.24 -9.13 17.50
C ILE A 7 28.38 -10.50 18.15
N CYS A 8 27.63 -10.71 19.23
CA CYS A 8 27.40 -12.04 19.82
C CYS A 8 26.16 -12.65 19.14
N VAL A 9 26.36 -13.48 18.12
CA VAL A 9 25.27 -14.27 17.54
C VAL A 9 25.01 -15.48 18.46
N GLY A 10 23.79 -15.56 18.99
CA GLY A 10 23.37 -16.60 19.95
C GLY A 10 23.44 -18.02 19.38
N ASN A 11 23.91 -18.93 20.24
CA ASN A 11 24.05 -20.36 19.96
C ASN A 11 22.71 -21.10 19.94
N PHE A 12 22.54 -21.99 18.96
CA PHE A 12 21.68 -23.17 19.07
C PHE A 12 22.46 -24.27 19.78
N PHE A 13 21.90 -24.80 20.87
CA PHE A 13 22.48 -25.92 21.61
C PHE A 13 22.27 -27.25 20.86
N CYS A 14 23.36 -27.92 20.50
CA CYS A 14 23.42 -29.38 20.42
C CYS A 14 24.76 -29.82 20.99
N GLY A 15 24.75 -30.92 21.75
CA GLY A 15 25.80 -31.27 22.71
C GLY A 15 27.21 -31.46 22.14
N SER A 16 28.15 -31.40 23.10
CA SER A 16 29.60 -31.65 23.02
C SER A 16 30.48 -30.40 22.87
N VAL A 17 31.13 -30.08 23.98
CA VAL A 17 32.30 -29.21 24.16
C VAL A 17 33.29 -29.31 22.99
N ILE A 18 33.81 -28.18 22.49
CA ILE A 18 35.24 -27.95 22.17
C ILE A 18 35.50 -26.47 21.81
N PHE A 19 36.56 -25.97 22.43
CA PHE A 19 37.37 -24.74 22.28
C PHE A 19 37.10 -23.73 21.14
N LEU A 20 37.05 -22.45 21.56
CA LEU A 20 37.31 -21.27 20.74
C LEU A 20 38.70 -21.31 20.09
N PRO A 21 38.84 -20.69 18.90
CA PRO A 21 39.94 -19.78 18.67
C PRO A 21 39.40 -18.38 18.34
N CYS A 22 39.68 -17.43 19.22
CA CYS A 22 39.59 -16.01 18.92
C CYS A 22 40.78 -15.65 18.02
N TYR A 23 40.56 -15.46 16.72
CA TYR A 23 41.65 -15.14 15.78
C TYR A 23 41.76 -13.63 15.59
N SER A 24 42.80 -13.04 16.19
CA SER A 24 43.22 -11.66 15.92
C SER A 24 44.04 -11.64 14.63
N GLN A 25 43.53 -11.01 13.57
CA GLN A 25 44.29 -10.82 12.33
C GLN A 25 44.71 -9.36 12.18
N ARG A 26 45.99 -9.09 12.45
CA ARG A 26 46.66 -7.84 12.03
C ARG A 26 46.91 -7.91 10.53
N VAL A 27 46.17 -7.15 9.74
CA VAL A 27 46.40 -7.04 8.29
C VAL A 27 47.46 -5.98 8.03
N ARG A 28 48.64 -6.39 7.55
CA ARG A 28 49.65 -5.51 6.96
C ARG A 28 49.54 -5.63 5.44
N ILE A 29 49.13 -4.55 4.78
CA ILE A 29 48.99 -4.47 3.31
C ILE A 29 50.36 -4.16 2.72
N LEU A 30 51.02 -5.14 2.12
CA LEU A 30 52.11 -4.92 1.16
C LEU A 30 52.09 -6.01 0.08
N GLY A 31 51.61 -5.63 -1.11
CA GLY A 31 52.10 -6.03 -2.44
C GLY A 31 52.15 -7.52 -2.84
N ARG A 32 51.38 -7.87 -3.89
CA ARG A 32 51.52 -9.06 -4.78
C ARG A 32 51.46 -10.41 -4.05
N THR A 33 50.55 -11.33 -4.37
CA THR A 33 50.51 -12.06 -5.63
C THR A 33 49.22 -12.90 -5.62
N VAL A 34 48.52 -12.97 -6.76
CA VAL A 34 47.33 -13.81 -6.95
C VAL A 34 47.73 -15.28 -6.86
N ILE A 35 47.20 -16.00 -5.87
CA ILE A 35 47.19 -17.46 -5.83
C ILE A 35 45.73 -17.87 -5.92
N ILE A 36 45.29 -18.25 -7.13
CA ILE A 36 44.01 -18.93 -7.34
C ILE A 36 44.19 -20.34 -6.80
N SER A 37 44.00 -20.50 -5.50
CA SER A 37 43.92 -21.80 -4.87
C SER A 37 42.57 -22.40 -5.27
N TRP A 38 42.60 -23.40 -6.14
CA TRP A 38 41.48 -24.31 -6.37
C TRP A 38 41.23 -25.08 -5.07
N VAL A 39 40.56 -24.45 -4.12
CA VAL A 39 39.90 -25.18 -3.04
C VAL A 39 38.70 -25.85 -3.69
N VAL A 40 38.85 -27.13 -4.00
CA VAL A 40 37.71 -28.03 -4.21
C VAL A 40 36.97 -28.08 -2.87
N LEU A 41 36.09 -27.11 -2.66
CA LEU A 41 35.03 -27.23 -1.69
C LEU A 41 34.13 -28.33 -2.24
N ALA A 42 34.35 -29.55 -1.73
CA ALA A 42 33.26 -30.49 -1.51
C ALA A 42 32.28 -29.79 -0.55
N GLY A 43 31.53 -28.83 -1.09
CA GLY A 43 30.44 -28.20 -0.38
C GLY A 43 29.45 -29.31 -0.12
N CYS A 44 29.21 -29.61 1.15
CA CYS A 44 27.98 -30.27 1.55
C CYS A 44 26.85 -29.57 0.78
N LEU A 45 26.25 -30.28 -0.16
CA LEU A 45 24.93 -29.96 -0.69
C LEU A 45 23.99 -30.08 0.50
N SER A 46 23.95 -29.04 1.32
CA SER A 46 22.93 -28.82 2.33
C SER A 46 21.68 -28.44 1.56
N SER A 47 21.04 -29.44 0.94
CA SER A 47 19.69 -29.32 0.43
C SER A 47 18.78 -29.12 1.64
N SER A 48 18.61 -27.87 2.09
CA SER A 48 17.53 -27.52 3.02
C SER A 48 16.21 -27.52 2.24
N VAL A 49 15.83 -28.68 1.69
CA VAL A 49 14.47 -28.93 1.18
C VAL A 49 13.63 -29.27 2.40
N GLY A 50 13.29 -28.22 3.14
CA GLY A 50 12.46 -28.27 4.34
C GLY A 50 11.69 -26.97 4.50
N GLN A 51 11.25 -26.40 3.38
CA GLN A 51 10.35 -25.26 3.38
C GLN A 51 8.98 -25.76 3.86
N THR A 52 8.68 -25.50 5.14
CA THR A 52 7.43 -25.94 5.75
C THR A 52 6.30 -25.09 5.17
N LYS A 53 5.20 -25.74 4.75
CA LYS A 53 4.03 -25.10 4.11
C LYS A 53 3.49 -23.86 4.84
N SER A 54 3.77 -23.71 6.15
CA SER A 54 3.38 -22.55 6.95
C SER A 54 4.17 -21.28 6.63
N VAL A 55 5.49 -21.39 6.36
CA VAL A 55 6.34 -20.24 6.05
C VAL A 55 5.99 -19.68 4.66
N ASP A 56 5.69 -20.55 3.70
CA ASP A 56 5.23 -20.14 2.37
C ASP A 56 3.88 -19.43 2.41
N SER A 57 2.94 -19.95 3.22
CA SER A 57 1.62 -19.33 3.40
C SER A 57 1.73 -17.94 4.01
N LEU A 58 2.54 -17.79 5.08
CA LEU A 58 2.75 -16.49 5.74
C LEU A 58 3.42 -15.48 4.79
N THR A 59 4.41 -15.92 4.02
CA THR A 59 5.10 -15.06 3.05
C THR A 59 4.13 -14.57 1.97
N ALA A 60 3.24 -15.44 1.48
CA ALA A 60 2.22 -15.07 0.51
C ALA A 60 1.18 -14.07 1.06
N GLU A 61 0.82 -14.19 2.33
CA GLU A 61 -0.09 -13.25 3.01
C GLU A 61 0.54 -11.87 3.17
N ILE A 62 1.80 -11.80 3.62
CA ILE A 62 2.58 -10.55 3.72
C ILE A 62 2.68 -9.87 2.36
N GLN A 63 3.07 -10.61 1.31
CA GLN A 63 3.19 -10.07 -0.03
C GLN A 63 1.84 -9.52 -0.54
N ARG A 64 0.74 -10.23 -0.27
CA ARG A 64 -0.61 -9.78 -0.64
C ARG A 64 -0.99 -8.48 0.07
N GLY A 65 -0.64 -8.34 1.34
CA GLY A 65 -0.83 -7.11 2.11
C GLY A 65 -0.07 -5.93 1.50
N GLN A 66 1.22 -6.12 1.20
CA GLN A 66 2.07 -5.11 0.57
C GLN A 66 1.55 -4.71 -0.81
N ASP A 67 1.07 -5.66 -1.62
CA ASP A 67 0.49 -5.38 -2.92
C ASP A 67 -0.81 -4.56 -2.82
N LEU A 68 -1.65 -4.84 -1.83
CA LEU A 68 -2.88 -4.07 -1.58
C LEU A 68 -2.54 -2.65 -1.12
N HIS A 69 -1.57 -2.51 -0.21
CA HIS A 69 -1.07 -1.23 0.26
C HIS A 69 -0.51 -0.38 -0.89
N GLY A 70 0.38 -0.95 -1.71
CA GLY A 70 0.97 -0.24 -2.85
C GLY A 70 -0.07 0.19 -3.89
N ARG A 71 -1.09 -0.64 -4.14
CA ARG A 71 -2.23 -0.25 -4.99
C ARG A 71 -3.04 0.89 -4.39
N ALA A 72 -3.32 0.86 -3.08
CA ALA A 72 -4.05 1.91 -2.40
C ALA A 72 -3.31 3.25 -2.49
N LEU A 73 -2.02 3.27 -2.15
CA LEU A 73 -1.17 4.46 -2.27
C LEU A 73 -1.19 5.04 -3.68
N HIS A 74 -0.99 4.19 -4.69
CA HIS A 74 -0.97 4.63 -6.08
C HIS A 74 -2.27 5.34 -6.52
N LEU A 75 -3.43 4.87 -6.04
CA LEU A 75 -4.72 5.47 -6.38
C LEU A 75 -4.89 6.86 -5.77
N VAL A 76 -4.44 7.02 -4.51
CA VAL A 76 -4.46 8.30 -3.78
C VAL A 76 -3.52 9.30 -4.47
N GLU A 77 -2.26 8.91 -4.70
CA GLU A 77 -1.28 9.77 -5.38
C GLU A 77 -1.72 10.18 -6.79
N THR A 78 -2.38 9.27 -7.51
CA THR A 78 -2.95 9.56 -8.83
C THR A 78 -4.01 10.64 -8.76
N GLU A 79 -4.95 10.55 -7.82
CA GLU A 79 -6.00 11.57 -7.67
C GLU A 79 -5.45 12.89 -7.11
N GLN A 80 -4.51 12.85 -6.17
CA GLN A 80 -3.79 14.04 -5.69
C GLN A 80 -3.06 14.76 -6.83
N ALA A 81 -2.39 14.02 -7.71
CA ALA A 81 -1.72 14.59 -8.87
C ALA A 81 -2.73 15.25 -9.84
N ARG A 82 -3.88 14.62 -10.07
CA ARG A 82 -4.96 15.19 -10.89
C ARG A 82 -5.60 16.42 -10.25
N ALA A 83 -5.75 16.44 -8.92
CA ALA A 83 -6.32 17.56 -8.17
C ALA A 83 -5.53 18.87 -8.32
N LYS A 84 -4.23 18.79 -8.65
CA LYS A 84 -3.37 19.95 -8.92
C LYS A 84 -3.74 20.71 -10.19
N GLN A 85 -4.51 20.10 -11.08
CA GLN A 85 -4.96 20.74 -12.32
C GLN A 85 -6.40 21.24 -12.16
N PRO A 86 -6.76 22.40 -12.74
CA PRO A 86 -8.15 22.83 -12.78
C PRO A 86 -9.01 21.78 -13.49
N LEU A 87 -10.21 21.53 -12.98
CA LEU A 87 -11.17 20.65 -13.63
C LEU A 87 -11.60 21.25 -14.97
N CYS A 88 -11.51 20.46 -16.04
CA CYS A 88 -12.05 20.79 -17.35
C CYS A 88 -11.64 22.17 -17.92
N PRO A 89 -10.32 22.49 -18.01
CA PRO A 89 -9.85 23.83 -18.38
C PRO A 89 -10.15 24.23 -19.82
N LYS A 90 -10.57 23.28 -20.65
CA LYS A 90 -10.88 23.48 -22.08
C LYS A 90 -12.38 23.54 -22.39
N ALA A 91 -13.24 23.43 -21.37
CA ALA A 91 -14.68 23.48 -21.58
C ALA A 91 -15.10 24.90 -22.01
N ALA A 92 -15.64 25.04 -23.21
CA ALA A 92 -16.07 26.33 -23.77
C ALA A 92 -17.58 26.57 -23.61
N THR A 93 -18.36 25.48 -23.52
CA THR A 93 -19.82 25.53 -23.37
C THR A 93 -20.28 24.73 -22.15
N THR A 94 -21.53 24.94 -21.71
CA THR A 94 -22.12 24.13 -20.63
C THR A 94 -22.21 22.65 -21.01
N TYR A 95 -22.39 22.35 -22.30
CA TYR A 95 -22.35 20.98 -22.82
C TYR A 95 -20.96 20.36 -22.68
N ASP A 96 -19.90 21.08 -23.08
CA ASP A 96 -18.52 20.60 -22.95
C ASP A 96 -18.15 20.39 -21.48
N ALA A 97 -18.58 21.32 -20.61
CA ALA A 97 -18.38 21.20 -19.17
C ALA A 97 -19.07 19.94 -18.63
N ASN A 98 -20.37 19.75 -18.88
CA ASN A 98 -21.10 18.59 -18.38
C ASN A 98 -20.45 17.26 -18.83
N ASN A 99 -20.03 17.14 -20.09
CA ASN A 99 -19.37 15.92 -20.57
C ASN A 99 -17.99 15.69 -19.95
N CYS A 100 -17.19 16.75 -19.83
CA CYS A 100 -15.87 16.65 -19.22
C CYS A 100 -15.98 16.28 -17.73
N TYR A 101 -16.85 16.95 -16.97
CA TYR A 101 -17.06 16.65 -15.55
C TYR A 101 -17.59 15.23 -15.33
N ALA A 102 -18.46 14.72 -16.21
CA ALA A 102 -18.92 13.33 -16.13
C ALA A 102 -17.75 12.33 -16.32
N THR A 103 -16.83 12.64 -17.22
CA THR A 103 -15.62 11.83 -17.44
C THR A 103 -14.70 11.87 -16.23
N GLU A 104 -14.42 13.06 -15.69
CA GLU A 104 -13.60 13.25 -14.49
C GLU A 104 -14.18 12.54 -13.27
N LEU A 105 -15.50 12.62 -13.08
CA LEU A 105 -16.21 11.92 -12.01
C LEU A 105 -16.09 10.40 -12.18
N GLY A 106 -16.32 9.86 -13.38
CA GLY A 106 -16.19 8.43 -13.63
C GLY A 106 -14.78 7.89 -13.33
N ILE A 107 -13.73 8.66 -13.60
CA ILE A 107 -12.37 8.25 -13.25
C ILE A 107 -12.14 8.33 -11.74
N THR A 108 -12.54 9.43 -11.10
CA THR A 108 -12.38 9.65 -9.66
C THR A 108 -13.13 8.57 -8.86
N ASP A 109 -14.39 8.31 -9.18
CA ASP A 109 -15.19 7.24 -8.56
C ASP A 109 -14.58 5.86 -8.82
N GLY A 110 -14.07 5.61 -10.02
CA GLY A 110 -13.39 4.35 -10.36
C GLY A 110 -12.13 4.13 -9.52
N ASN A 111 -11.36 5.17 -9.24
CA ASN A 111 -10.17 5.11 -8.40
C ASN A 111 -10.53 4.95 -6.92
N TYR A 112 -11.47 5.75 -6.43
CA TYR A 112 -12.01 5.63 -5.08
C TYR A 112 -12.58 4.23 -4.79
N LEU A 113 -13.38 3.65 -5.69
CA LEU A 113 -13.91 2.28 -5.52
C LEU A 113 -12.81 1.21 -5.45
N LYS A 114 -11.68 1.41 -6.12
CA LYS A 114 -10.53 0.51 -6.01
C LYS A 114 -9.82 0.70 -4.67
N LEU A 115 -9.70 1.95 -4.19
CA LEU A 115 -9.09 2.28 -2.90
C LEU A 115 -9.87 1.61 -1.76
N VAL A 116 -11.18 1.86 -1.65
CA VAL A 116 -12.00 1.30 -0.56
C VAL A 116 -12.04 -0.22 -0.58
N ARG A 117 -11.98 -0.85 -1.76
CA ARG A 117 -11.86 -2.31 -1.88
C ARG A 117 -10.50 -2.80 -1.37
N ALA A 118 -9.42 -2.09 -1.65
CA ALA A 118 -8.09 -2.45 -1.16
C ALA A 118 -8.00 -2.31 0.37
N LEU A 119 -8.47 -1.18 0.91
CA LEU A 119 -8.52 -0.92 2.36
C LEU A 119 -9.44 -1.91 3.08
N GLY A 120 -10.64 -2.15 2.53
CA GLY A 120 -11.57 -3.13 3.09
C GLY A 120 -11.03 -4.57 3.07
N ALA A 121 -10.19 -4.92 2.08
CA ALA A 121 -9.50 -6.21 2.06
C ALA A 121 -8.41 -6.28 3.15
N LEU A 122 -7.59 -5.22 3.29
CA LEU A 122 -6.56 -5.13 4.32
C LEU A 122 -7.14 -5.20 5.74
N LEU A 123 -8.25 -4.50 6.00
CA LEU A 123 -8.93 -4.50 7.29
C LEU A 123 -9.53 -5.86 7.66
N ARG A 124 -9.97 -6.64 6.66
CA ARG A 124 -10.47 -8.00 6.87
C ARG A 124 -9.36 -9.02 7.13
N SER A 125 -8.18 -8.82 6.54
CA SER A 125 -7.02 -9.69 6.74
C SER A 125 -6.14 -9.30 7.94
N GLY A 126 -6.27 -8.07 8.45
CA GLY A 126 -5.42 -7.50 9.51
C GLY A 126 -5.93 -7.71 10.94
N GLY A 127 -7.12 -8.27 11.12
CA GLY A 127 -7.52 -8.88 12.39
C GLY A 127 -7.09 -10.33 12.40
N GLU A 128 -6.82 -10.92 13.57
CA GLU A 128 -6.43 -12.34 13.79
C GLU A 128 -7.39 -13.40 13.18
N ALA A 129 -8.37 -12.99 12.38
CA ALA A 129 -9.26 -13.83 11.61
C ALA A 129 -8.54 -14.41 10.38
N ASP A 130 -8.53 -15.73 10.29
CA ASP A 130 -8.33 -16.49 9.06
C ASP A 130 -9.13 -15.84 7.90
N ALA A 131 -8.53 -15.73 6.72
CA ALA A 131 -9.19 -15.24 5.51
C ALA A 131 -10.53 -15.96 5.21
N LYS A 132 -10.74 -17.17 5.74
CA LYS A 132 -11.99 -17.96 5.68
C LYS A 132 -13.01 -17.59 6.75
N THR A 133 -12.60 -16.97 7.86
CA THR A 133 -13.48 -16.49 8.94
C THR A 133 -13.65 -14.98 8.95
N ALA A 134 -12.97 -14.26 8.05
CA ALA A 134 -13.11 -12.83 7.89
C ALA A 134 -14.59 -12.43 7.74
N PRO A 135 -15.07 -11.44 8.52
CA PRO A 135 -16.47 -11.04 8.48
C PRO A 135 -16.84 -10.47 7.10
N ALA A 136 -18.04 -10.82 6.62
CA ALA A 136 -18.57 -10.30 5.36
C ALA A 136 -18.70 -8.77 5.37
N ARG A 137 -19.09 -8.21 6.54
CA ARG A 137 -19.26 -6.78 6.78
C ARG A 137 -18.44 -6.33 7.98
N ILE A 138 -17.77 -5.19 7.86
CA ILE A 138 -16.96 -4.55 8.91
C ILE A 138 -17.42 -3.10 9.12
N PRO A 139 -17.13 -2.46 10.26
CA PRO A 139 -17.50 -1.07 10.51
C PRO A 139 -17.04 -0.08 9.43
N PHE A 140 -15.94 -0.39 8.74
CA PHE A 140 -15.48 0.37 7.58
C PHE A 140 -16.53 0.43 6.46
N ASP A 141 -17.23 -0.67 6.15
CA ASP A 141 -18.24 -0.67 5.09
C ASP A 141 -19.46 0.21 5.45
N ASP A 142 -19.79 0.29 6.74
CA ASP A 142 -20.85 1.18 7.24
C ASP A 142 -20.42 2.64 7.14
N ALA A 143 -19.17 2.95 7.52
CA ALA A 143 -18.60 4.29 7.39
C ALA A 143 -18.62 4.76 5.92
N GLU A 144 -18.18 3.93 4.98
CA GLU A 144 -18.20 4.27 3.55
C GLU A 144 -19.63 4.45 3.02
N THR A 145 -20.59 3.65 3.51
CA THR A 145 -22.02 3.81 3.14
C THR A 145 -22.57 5.16 3.62
N THR A 146 -22.28 5.53 4.86
CA THR A 146 -22.69 6.81 5.43
C THR A 146 -22.03 7.99 4.72
N TRP A 147 -20.73 7.89 4.44
CA TRP A 147 -20.00 8.91 3.72
C TRP A 147 -20.56 9.13 2.30
N HIS A 148 -20.86 8.05 1.57
CA HIS A 148 -21.50 8.16 0.25
C HIS A 148 -22.82 8.92 0.30
N THR A 149 -23.63 8.62 1.32
CA THR A 149 -24.92 9.31 1.52
C THR A 149 -24.69 10.80 1.76
N TYR A 150 -23.74 11.15 2.61
CA TYR A 150 -23.35 12.54 2.86
C TYR A 150 -22.90 13.24 1.57
N ARG A 151 -21.97 12.65 0.81
CA ARG A 151 -21.47 13.21 -0.45
C ARG A 151 -22.61 13.49 -1.42
N ASP A 152 -23.48 12.52 -1.61
CA ASP A 152 -24.58 12.63 -2.58
C ASP A 152 -25.57 13.72 -2.16
N GLN A 153 -25.94 13.78 -0.88
CA GLN A 153 -26.84 14.81 -0.36
C GLN A 153 -26.21 16.21 -0.43
N ALA A 154 -24.96 16.36 -0.01
CA ALA A 154 -24.25 17.64 -0.05
C ALA A 154 -24.11 18.15 -1.48
N CYS A 155 -23.75 17.27 -2.44
CA CYS A 155 -23.57 17.70 -3.82
C CYS A 155 -24.87 17.93 -4.57
N ASN A 156 -25.95 17.20 -4.24
CA ASN A 156 -27.27 17.54 -4.74
C ASN A 156 -27.67 18.96 -4.29
N ALA A 157 -27.44 19.32 -3.02
CA ALA A 157 -27.69 20.68 -2.54
C ALA A 157 -26.82 21.75 -3.21
N VAL A 158 -25.60 21.40 -3.65
CA VAL A 158 -24.80 22.28 -4.52
C VAL A 158 -25.46 22.43 -5.89
N GLY A 159 -25.93 21.33 -6.48
CA GLY A 159 -26.66 21.34 -7.75
C GLY A 159 -27.92 22.20 -7.72
N ASP A 160 -28.72 22.08 -6.66
CA ASP A 160 -30.01 22.77 -6.52
C ASP A 160 -29.89 24.30 -6.55
N GLN A 161 -28.72 24.85 -6.19
CA GLN A 161 -28.42 26.30 -6.34
C GLN A 161 -28.42 26.77 -7.80
N TYR A 162 -28.32 25.83 -8.75
CA TYR A 162 -28.26 26.07 -10.19
C TYR A 162 -29.49 25.49 -10.92
N ASP A 163 -30.55 25.15 -10.20
CA ASP A 163 -31.77 24.61 -10.78
C ASP A 163 -32.36 25.55 -11.85
N GLY A 164 -32.87 24.94 -12.93
CA GLY A 164 -33.32 25.65 -14.13
C GLY A 164 -32.20 26.03 -15.10
N GLY A 165 -30.92 25.91 -14.71
CA GLY A 165 -29.76 26.14 -15.57
C GLY A 165 -29.16 24.85 -16.16
N THR A 166 -28.60 24.94 -17.37
CA THR A 166 -27.92 23.80 -18.02
C THR A 166 -26.56 23.47 -17.39
N ILE A 167 -26.04 24.34 -16.53
CA ILE A 167 -24.77 24.15 -15.81
C ILE A 167 -24.90 23.26 -14.56
N ARG A 168 -26.12 23.09 -14.03
CA ARG A 168 -26.43 22.30 -12.82
C ARG A 168 -25.64 20.99 -12.73
N PRO A 169 -25.60 20.11 -13.77
CA PRO A 169 -24.91 18.83 -13.65
C PRO A 169 -23.40 18.99 -13.39
N SER A 170 -22.72 19.90 -14.08
CA SER A 170 -21.29 20.13 -13.87
C SER A 170 -20.97 20.65 -12.46
N MET A 171 -21.86 21.46 -11.87
CA MET A 171 -21.69 21.94 -10.48
C MET A 171 -21.83 20.81 -9.47
N GLU A 172 -22.86 19.97 -9.63
CA GLU A 172 -23.06 18.78 -8.80
C GLU A 172 -21.87 17.81 -8.92
N MET A 173 -21.43 17.50 -10.15
CA MET A 173 -20.31 16.59 -10.39
C MET A 173 -18.97 17.14 -9.89
N GLY A 174 -18.74 18.46 -10.02
CA GLY A 174 -17.56 19.11 -9.47
C GLY A 174 -17.45 18.97 -7.95
N CYS A 175 -18.57 19.12 -7.25
CA CYS A 175 -18.66 18.81 -5.83
C CYS A 175 -18.31 17.35 -5.53
N ARG A 176 -18.91 16.40 -6.28
CA ARG A 176 -18.69 14.96 -6.07
C ARG A 176 -17.22 14.58 -6.25
N ILE A 177 -16.56 15.10 -7.29
CA ILE A 177 -15.13 14.88 -7.54
C ILE A 177 -14.29 15.40 -6.37
N THR A 178 -14.56 16.63 -5.94
CA THR A 178 -13.77 17.29 -4.89
C THR A 178 -13.90 16.57 -3.55
N LEU A 179 -15.14 16.30 -3.11
CA LEU A 179 -15.36 15.56 -1.86
C LEU A 179 -14.78 14.15 -1.91
N THR A 180 -14.87 13.46 -3.06
CA THR A 180 -14.30 12.12 -3.21
C THR A 180 -12.78 12.15 -3.08
N ARG A 181 -12.10 13.14 -3.68
CA ARG A 181 -10.64 13.29 -3.53
C ARG A 181 -10.22 13.55 -2.09
N HIS A 182 -10.92 14.45 -1.40
CA HIS A 182 -10.64 14.71 0.02
C HIS A 182 -10.83 13.47 0.88
N HIS A 183 -11.90 12.71 0.66
CA HIS A 183 -12.13 11.47 1.39
C HIS A 183 -11.08 10.40 1.09
N MET A 184 -10.59 10.32 -0.15
CA MET A 184 -9.46 9.44 -0.47
C MET A 184 -8.20 9.80 0.33
N ASP A 185 -7.92 11.10 0.51
CA ASP A 185 -6.81 11.58 1.34
C ASP A 185 -7.04 11.25 2.82
N GLU A 186 -8.25 11.50 3.34
CA GLU A 186 -8.63 11.16 4.73
C GLU A 186 -8.50 9.65 5.01
N LEU A 187 -8.99 8.81 4.10
CA LEU A 187 -8.83 7.36 4.19
C LEU A 187 -7.37 6.94 4.19
N TRP A 188 -6.54 7.57 3.37
CA TRP A 188 -5.12 7.28 3.35
C TRP A 188 -4.45 7.67 4.66
N ASP A 189 -4.73 8.86 5.19
CA ASP A 189 -4.19 9.33 6.46
C ASP A 189 -4.57 8.43 7.64
N ILE A 190 -5.79 7.87 7.63
CA ILE A 190 -6.27 6.96 8.68
C ILE A 190 -5.63 5.57 8.55
N TYR A 191 -5.42 5.08 7.33
CA TYR A 191 -5.12 3.66 7.06
C TYR A 191 -3.76 3.40 6.38
N SER A 192 -2.87 4.39 6.28
CA SER A 192 -1.57 4.27 5.60
C SER A 192 -0.71 3.14 6.15
N ASP A 193 -0.85 2.80 7.43
CA ASP A 193 -0.04 1.75 8.05
C ASP A 193 -0.48 0.33 7.69
N LEU A 194 -1.66 0.14 7.10
CA LEU A 194 -2.17 -1.18 6.75
C LEU A 194 -1.31 -1.85 5.67
N GLY A 195 -1.02 -3.15 5.85
CA GLY A 195 -0.28 -3.95 4.86
C GLY A 195 1.23 -3.68 4.80
N THR A 196 1.77 -2.87 5.71
CA THR A 196 3.20 -2.53 5.79
C THR A 196 4.00 -3.36 6.80
N ARG A 197 3.31 -4.14 7.66
CA ARG A 197 3.89 -4.90 8.77
C ARG A 197 3.79 -6.39 8.55
#